data_AF-A0A399NNP2-F1
#
_entry.id   AF-A0A399NNP2-F1
#
_cell.length_a   1.000
_cell.length_b   1.000
_cell.length_c   1.000
_cell.angle_alpha   90.00
_cell.angle_beta   90.00
_cell.angle_gamma   90.00
#
_symmetry.space_group_name_H-M   'P 1'
#
loop_
_entity.id
_entity.type
_entity.pdbx_description
1 polymer ?
#
loop_
_entity_poly.entity_id
_entity_poly.type
_entity_poly.pdbx_seq_one_letter_code
_entity_poly.pdbx_strand_id
1 'polypeptide(L)' 'MTASTETDLLSGTPTTLLIGGEQVDAEGDATFEVRDPATDAVIARVADASPADGARALDAAVAAQAA' A
#
# COMPACT_ATOMS: atom_id res chain seq x y z
N MET A 1 -4.93 -26.27 -11.52
CA MET A 1 -5.05 -24.99 -10.80
C MET A 1 -4.31 -25.16 -9.48
N THR A 2 -3.13 -24.56 -9.34
CA THR A 2 -2.44 -24.51 -8.04
C THR A 2 -3.19 -23.54 -7.15
N ALA A 3 -3.69 -24.01 -6.01
CA ALA A 3 -4.28 -23.12 -5.01
C ALA A 3 -3.14 -22.51 -4.19
N SER A 4 -2.96 -21.18 -4.27
CA SER A 4 -2.08 -20.44 -3.36
C SER A 4 -2.76 -20.30 -2.00
N THR A 5 -1.99 -20.40 -0.91
CA THR A 5 -2.55 -20.12 0.41
C THR A 5 -2.70 -18.61 0.63
N GLU A 6 -3.58 -18.22 1.53
CA GLU A 6 -3.78 -16.81 1.90
C GLU A 6 -2.46 -16.15 2.35
N THR A 7 -1.69 -16.83 3.20
CA THR A 7 -0.39 -16.36 3.68
C THR A 7 0.60 -16.12 2.54
N ASP A 8 0.66 -17.01 1.55
CA ASP A 8 1.55 -16.86 0.41
C ASP A 8 1.21 -15.60 -0.40
N LEU A 9 -0.09 -15.34 -0.61
CA LEU A 9 -0.55 -14.16 -1.34
C LEU A 9 -0.25 -12.86 -0.61
N LEU A 10 -0.49 -12.81 0.69
CA LEU A 10 -0.19 -11.65 1.52
C LEU A 10 1.32 -11.34 1.54
N SER A 11 2.17 -12.38 1.59
CA SER A 11 3.62 -12.20 1.61
C SER A 11 4.20 -11.60 0.31
N GLY A 12 3.55 -11.83 -0.83
CA GLY A 12 3.96 -11.31 -2.13
C GLY A 12 3.32 -9.96 -2.50
N THR A 13 2.41 -9.46 -1.66
CA THR A 13 1.66 -8.24 -1.95
C THR A 13 2.38 -7.03 -1.33
N PRO A 14 2.73 -6.00 -2.10
CA PRO A 14 3.34 -4.80 -1.54
C PRO A 14 2.43 -4.06 -0.57
N THR A 15 3.03 -3.49 0.47
CA THR A 15 2.32 -2.76 1.53
C THR A 15 2.61 -1.26 1.55
N THR A 16 3.42 -0.78 0.60
CA THR A 16 3.81 0.62 0.39
C THR A 16 2.83 1.36 -0.53
N LEU A 17 2.92 2.69 -0.60
CA LEU A 17 2.13 3.50 -1.52
C LEU A 17 2.68 3.37 -2.94
N LEU A 18 1.80 3.31 -3.94
CA LEU A 18 2.19 3.40 -5.35
C LEU A 18 1.93 4.82 -5.86
N ILE A 19 2.99 5.62 -6.01
CA ILE A 19 2.91 7.02 -6.45
C ILE A 19 3.79 7.20 -7.67
N GLY A 20 3.23 7.67 -8.79
CA GLY A 20 4.00 7.93 -10.01
C GLY A 20 4.64 6.69 -10.66
N GLY A 21 4.14 5.49 -10.35
CA GLY A 21 4.72 4.22 -10.83
C GLY A 21 5.82 3.66 -9.92
N GLU A 22 6.12 4.33 -8.81
CA GLU A 22 7.12 3.91 -7.83
C GLU A 22 6.46 3.51 -6.51
N GLN A 23 7.08 2.54 -5.83
CA GLN A 23 6.68 2.14 -4.49
C GLN A 23 7.40 3.02 -3.47
N VAL A 24 6.62 3.74 -2.67
CA VAL A 24 7.12 4.73 -1.71
C VAL A 24 6.50 4.50 -0.34
N ASP A 25 7.29 4.74 0.70
CA ASP A 25 6.79 4.75 2.07
C ASP A 25 5.85 5.96 2.29
N ALA A 26 4.95 5.84 3.26
CA ALA A 26 4.13 6.95 3.71
C ALA A 26 5.00 8.04 4.36
N GLU A 27 4.48 9.26 4.43
CA GLU A 27 5.13 10.34 5.16
C GLU A 27 5.43 9.93 6.61
N GLY A 28 6.71 9.96 6.99
CA GLY A 28 7.16 9.60 8.33
C GLY A 28 7.16 8.10 8.64
N ASP A 29 7.20 7.24 7.60
CA ASP A 29 7.18 5.77 7.72
C ASP A 29 5.94 5.25 8.47
N ALA A 30 4.85 6.01 8.42
CA ALA A 30 3.61 5.68 9.11
C ALA A 30 2.98 4.41 8.53
N THR A 31 2.51 3.52 9.39
CA THR A 31 1.82 2.29 9.00
C THR A 31 0.64 2.00 9.92
N PHE A 32 -0.38 1.33 9.40
CA PHE A 32 -1.50 0.82 10.18
C PHE A 32 -1.66 -0.69 10.03
N GLU A 33 -2.25 -1.32 11.05
CA GLU A 33 -2.45 -2.77 11.10
C GLU A 33 -3.72 -3.18 10.35
N VAL A 34 -3.59 -4.15 9.44
CA VAL A 34 -4.73 -4.85 8.84
C VAL A 34 -5.01 -6.09 9.66
N ARG A 35 -6.28 -6.27 10.06
CA ARG A 35 -6.73 -7.39 10.90
C ARG A 35 -7.62 -8.34 10.12
N ASP A 36 -7.47 -9.63 10.38
CA ASP A 36 -8.36 -10.67 9.89
C ASP A 36 -9.71 -10.58 10.63
N PRO A 37 -10.84 -10.40 9.92
CA PRO A 37 -12.17 -10.30 10.54
C PRO A 37 -12.64 -11.57 11.25
N ALA A 38 -12.05 -12.74 10.97
CA ALA A 38 -12.41 -14.01 11.60
C ALA A 38 -11.70 -14.24 12.94
N THR A 39 -10.47 -13.73 13.10
CA THR A 39 -9.61 -14.03 14.25
C THR A 39 -9.12 -12.80 15.01
N ASP A 40 -9.35 -11.60 14.47
CA ASP A 40 -8.77 -10.32 14.90
C ASP A 40 -7.23 -10.27 14.89
N ALA A 41 -6.57 -11.28 14.28
CA ALA A 41 -5.12 -11.32 14.16
C ALA A 41 -4.61 -10.28 13.15
N VAL A 42 -3.44 -9.70 13.41
CA VAL A 42 -2.78 -8.78 12.48
C VAL A 42 -2.15 -9.58 11.35
N ILE A 43 -2.58 -9.32 10.11
CA ILE A 43 -2.11 -10.03 8.91
C ILE A 43 -1.11 -9.23 8.08
N ALA A 44 -1.12 -7.90 8.18
CA ALA A 44 -0.19 -7.02 7.50
C ALA A 44 -0.07 -5.66 8.21
N ARG A 45 1.02 -4.94 7.93
CA ARG A 45 1.15 -3.50 8.20
C ARG A 45 1.32 -2.78 6.88
N VAL A 46 0.42 -1.85 6.59
CA VAL A 46 0.37 -1.10 5.33
C VAL A 46 0.61 0.37 5.57
N ALA A 47 1.17 1.07 4.58
CA ALA A 47 1.47 2.49 4.64
C ALA A 47 0.23 3.30 5.00
N ASP A 48 0.35 4.15 6.02
CA ASP A 48 -0.68 5.06 6.50
C ASP A 48 -0.51 6.42 5.83
N ALA A 49 -1.16 6.59 4.68
CA ALA A 49 -0.98 7.75 3.83
C ALA A 49 -1.46 9.05 4.52
N SER A 50 -0.62 10.08 4.44
CA SER A 50 -1.00 11.42 4.88
C SER A 50 -1.69 12.22 3.74
N PRO A 51 -2.34 13.35 4.05
CA PRO A 51 -2.80 14.27 3.01
C PRO A 51 -1.67 14.77 2.07
N ALA A 52 -0.43 14.87 2.57
CA ALA A 52 0.71 15.27 1.74
C ALA A 52 1.04 14.18 0.70
N ASP A 53 0.95 12.91 1.08
CA ASP A 53 1.10 11.77 0.15
C ASP A 53 0.03 11.80 -0.95
N GLY A 54 -1.20 12.16 -0.57
CA GLY A 54 -2.28 12.39 -1.52
C GLY A 54 -1.98 13.50 -2.53
N ALA A 55 -1.39 14.61 -2.08
CA ALA A 55 -0.96 15.69 -2.98
C ALA A 55 0.16 15.23 -3.93
N ARG A 56 1.17 14.49 -3.43
CA ARG A 56 2.24 13.90 -4.26
C ARG A 56 1.68 12.97 -5.34
N ALA A 57 0.68 12.16 -4.99
CA ALA A 57 0.00 11.27 -5.93
C ALA A 57 -0.75 12.03 -7.02
N LEU A 58 -1.44 13.12 -6.65
CA LEU A 58 -2.12 13.99 -7.61
C LEU A 58 -1.14 14.66 -8.57
N ASP A 59 -0.05 15.24 -8.05
CA ASP A 59 0.98 15.90 -8.86
C ASP A 59 1.60 14.92 -9.87
N ALA A 60 1.90 13.69 -9.43
CA ALA A 60 2.41 12.64 -10.30
C ALA A 60 1.41 12.25 -11.40
N ALA A 61 0.12 12.15 -11.08
CA ALA A 61 -0.92 11.85 -12.06
C ALA A 61 -1.07 12.98 -13.11
N VAL A 62 -1.01 14.24 -12.68
CA VAL A 62 -1.05 15.40 -13.58
C VAL A 62 0.18 15.43 -14.49
N ALA A 63 1.37 15.18 -13.95
CA ALA A 63 2.61 15.12 -14.75
C ALA A 63 2.54 14.02 -15.82
N ALA A 64 2.00 12.85 -15.48
CA ALA A 64 1.82 11.75 -16.44
C ALA A 64 0.81 12.06 -17.55
N GLN A 65 -0.23 12.87 -17.27
CA GLN A 65 -1.21 13.29 -18.29
C GLN A 65 -0.59 14.25 -19.33
N ALA A 66 0.37 15.07 -18.91
CA ALA A 66 1.00 16.06 -19.77
C ALA A 66 2.05 15.48 -20.73
N ALA A 67 2.45 14.22 -20.54
CA ALA A 67 3.42 13.49 -21.35
C ALA A 67 2.77 12.77 -22.55
#